data_AF-A0A418WZ06-F1
#
_entry.id   AF-A0A418WZ06-F1
#
_cell.length_a   1.000
_cell.length_b   1.000
_cell.length_c   1.000
_cell.angle_alpha   90.00
_cell.angle_beta   90.00
_cell.angle_gamma   90.00
#
_symmetry.space_group_name_H-M   'P 1'
#
loop_
_entity.id
_entity.type
_entity.pdbx_description
1 polymer ?
#
loop_
_entity_poly.entity_id
_entity_poly.type
_entity_poly.pdbx_seq_one_letter_code
_entity_poly.pdbx_strand_id
1 'polypeptide(L)'
;MIELLIVAGFVLVPLFLAIPLVGKYLDMRAAAVQTSRYAAWERTVWFGGDAASSIGWFGVDRKWQANAKSDDQIRRELGVRYLSETGPADAFSNNDRNAGDFSGGSKMLWQDRNGQKLLANYSDIQNSVSNSQAPGTLNKILDPIANFAATLGPFTLEMNGEYAATVTIKVKDIDYDHFLAKASTANFSETNVLLANGWSANGPDDPAKTSTKQQTKGLVPFSIFTAELGGVPIMEYLQTAVSVFLPEFSKLELGKIEPDKVPADRLK
;
A
#
# COMPACT_ATOMS: atom_id res chain seq x y z
N MET A 1 -21.17 17.27 -56.76
CA MET A 1 -20.16 17.98 -55.91
C MET A 1 -20.73 18.32 -54.54
N ILE A 2 -21.92 18.92 -54.45
CA ILE A 2 -22.55 19.25 -53.16
C ILE A 2 -22.87 17.99 -52.34
N GLU A 3 -23.20 16.87 -52.97
CA GLU A 3 -23.51 15.59 -52.32
C GLU A 3 -22.30 15.03 -51.56
N LEU A 4 -21.11 15.10 -52.17
CA LEU A 4 -19.85 14.71 -51.54
C LEU A 4 -19.59 15.56 -50.28
N LEU A 5 -19.83 16.86 -50.35
CA LEU A 5 -19.62 17.79 -49.24
C LEU A 5 -20.63 17.54 -48.10
N ILE A 6 -21.89 17.24 -48.42
CA ILE A 6 -22.91 16.86 -47.43
C ILE A 6 -22.51 15.55 -46.74
N VAL A 7 -22.16 14.50 -47.51
CA VAL A 7 -21.73 13.20 -46.96
C VAL A 7 -20.46 13.35 -46.10
N ALA A 8 -19.47 14.11 -46.56
CA ALA A 8 -18.26 14.39 -45.80
C ALA A 8 -18.57 15.15 -44.49
N GLY A 9 -19.47 16.14 -44.53
CA GLY A 9 -19.91 16.86 -43.33
C GLY A 9 -20.60 15.94 -42.31
N PHE A 10 -21.52 15.09 -42.76
CA PHE A 10 -22.23 14.13 -41.91
C PHE A 10 -21.33 13.07 -41.26
N VAL A 11 -20.16 12.77 -41.84
CA VAL A 11 -19.20 11.82 -41.25
C VAL A 11 -18.14 12.52 -40.41
N LEU A 12 -17.52 13.58 -40.94
CA LEU A 12 -16.38 14.25 -40.28
C LEU A 12 -16.80 15.05 -39.04
N VAL A 13 -17.97 15.71 -39.05
CA VAL A 13 -18.39 16.52 -37.89
C VAL A 13 -18.64 15.65 -36.65
N PRO A 14 -19.42 14.53 -36.71
CA PRO A 14 -19.50 13.58 -35.60
C PRO A 14 -18.15 13.01 -35.17
N LEU A 15 -17.27 12.69 -36.13
CA LEU A 15 -15.94 12.15 -35.84
C LEU A 15 -15.09 13.13 -35.02
N PHE A 16 -15.03 14.41 -35.42
CA PHE A 16 -14.30 15.44 -34.67
C PHE A 16 -14.89 15.71 -33.28
N LEU A 17 -16.22 15.58 -33.12
CA LEU A 17 -16.86 15.67 -31.81
C LEU A 17 -16.61 14.45 -30.91
N ALA A 18 -16.34 13.27 -31.49
CA ALA A 18 -16.00 12.06 -30.75
C ALA A 18 -14.57 12.06 -30.19
N ILE A 19 -13.60 12.72 -30.86
CA ILE A 19 -12.20 12.79 -30.41
C ILE A 19 -12.05 13.28 -28.95
N PRO A 20 -12.61 14.43 -28.53
CA PRO A 20 -12.47 14.88 -27.14
C PRO A 20 -13.21 13.99 -26.13
N LEU A 21 -14.27 13.28 -26.54
CA LEU A 21 -14.95 12.29 -25.70
C LEU A 21 -14.03 11.09 -25.42
N VAL A 22 -13.42 10.54 -26.48
CA VAL A 22 -12.45 9.44 -26.35
C VAL A 22 -11.25 9.88 -25.50
N GLY A 23 -10.77 11.12 -25.67
CA GLY A 23 -9.71 11.69 -24.82
C GLY A 23 -10.04 11.66 -23.33
N LYS A 24 -11.26 12.07 -22.95
CA LYS A 24 -11.73 12.03 -21.55
C LYS A 24 -11.78 10.61 -20.98
N TYR A 25 -12.25 9.64 -21.77
CA TYR A 25 -12.29 8.23 -21.36
C TYR A 25 -10.90 7.59 -21.26
N LEU A 26 -9.97 7.94 -22.14
CA LEU A 26 -8.58 7.49 -22.04
C LEU A 26 -7.89 8.04 -20.78
N ASP A 27 -8.15 9.30 -20.42
CA ASP A 27 -7.62 9.92 -19.20
C ASP A 27 -8.20 9.29 -17.93
N MET A 28 -9.52 9.05 -17.88
CA MET A 28 -10.16 8.30 -16.77
C MET A 28 -9.60 6.89 -16.62
N ARG A 29 -9.36 6.19 -17.74
CA ARG A 29 -8.75 4.86 -17.71
C ARG A 29 -7.29 4.91 -17.22
N ALA A 30 -6.52 5.92 -17.66
CA ALA A 30 -5.17 6.12 -17.15
C ALA A 30 -5.15 6.40 -15.63
N ALA A 31 -6.13 7.16 -15.13
CA ALA A 31 -6.31 7.38 -13.70
C ALA A 31 -6.72 6.10 -12.94
N ALA A 32 -7.54 5.22 -13.53
CA ALA A 32 -7.83 3.89 -12.97
C ALA A 32 -6.55 3.03 -12.83
N VAL A 33 -5.66 3.07 -13.84
CA VAL A 33 -4.35 2.38 -13.77
C VAL A 33 -3.41 2.98 -12.72
N GLN A 34 -3.40 4.31 -12.55
CA GLN A 34 -2.58 4.96 -11.52
C GLN A 34 -3.09 4.66 -10.10
N THR A 35 -4.41 4.70 -9.91
CA THR A 35 -5.03 4.44 -8.61
C THR A 35 -4.94 2.97 -8.19
N SER A 36 -5.03 2.00 -9.11
CA SER A 36 -4.81 0.58 -8.80
C SER A 36 -3.36 0.29 -8.39
N ARG A 37 -2.37 0.94 -9.04
CA ARG A 37 -0.96 0.87 -8.62
C ARG A 37 -0.74 1.44 -7.22
N TYR A 38 -1.32 2.61 -6.93
CA TYR A 38 -1.25 3.23 -5.60
C TYR A 38 -1.91 2.35 -4.53
N ALA A 39 -3.12 1.84 -4.79
CA ALA A 39 -3.84 0.98 -3.85
C ALA A 39 -3.09 -0.34 -3.56
N ALA A 40 -2.47 -0.94 -4.58
CA ALA A 40 -1.62 -2.12 -4.40
C ALA A 40 -0.38 -1.79 -3.55
N TRP A 41 0.29 -0.67 -3.82
CA TRP A 41 1.46 -0.23 -3.03
C TRP A 41 1.10 0.08 -1.58
N GLU A 42 0.01 0.82 -1.35
CA GLU A 42 -0.53 1.08 0.00
C GLU A 42 -0.77 -0.23 0.76
N ARG A 43 -1.31 -1.26 0.09
CA ARG A 43 -1.50 -2.57 0.71
C ARG A 43 -0.16 -3.26 1.08
N THR A 44 0.95 -3.02 0.37
CA THR A 44 2.27 -3.56 0.76
C THR A 44 2.83 -2.96 2.06
N VAL A 45 2.30 -1.82 2.51
CA VAL A 45 2.77 -1.10 3.71
C VAL A 45 1.77 -1.23 4.87
N TRP A 46 0.47 -1.16 4.60
CA TRP A 46 -0.59 -1.03 5.61
C TRP A 46 -1.46 -2.29 5.75
N PHE A 47 -0.84 -3.47 5.89
CA PHE A 47 -1.50 -4.78 5.94
C PHE A 47 -1.62 -5.43 7.34
N GLY A 48 -1.19 -4.77 8.40
CA GLY A 48 -1.19 -5.33 9.75
C GLY A 48 -2.57 -5.60 10.37
N GLY A 49 -2.56 -6.13 11.58
CA GLY A 49 -3.78 -6.39 12.35
C GLY A 49 -4.48 -7.67 11.88
N ASP A 50 -5.77 -7.61 11.60
CA ASP A 50 -6.57 -8.82 11.36
C ASP A 50 -6.22 -9.57 10.07
N ALA A 51 -5.80 -8.85 9.02
CA ALA A 51 -5.51 -9.40 7.70
C ALA A 51 -4.07 -9.96 7.53
N ALA A 52 -3.22 -9.80 8.54
CA ALA A 52 -1.90 -10.42 8.58
C ALA A 52 -2.00 -11.95 8.75
N SER A 53 -1.10 -12.72 8.12
CA SER A 53 -0.94 -14.13 8.51
C SER A 53 -0.28 -14.26 9.89
N SER A 54 -0.51 -15.38 10.55
CA SER A 54 0.23 -15.76 11.76
C SER A 54 1.17 -16.91 11.44
N ILE A 55 2.37 -16.86 12.04
CA ILE A 55 3.42 -17.86 11.88
C ILE A 55 3.76 -18.40 13.28
N GLY A 56 3.81 -19.72 13.41
CA GLY A 56 3.88 -20.35 14.72
C GLY A 56 4.25 -21.82 14.69
N TRP A 57 5.06 -22.23 15.66
CA TRP A 57 5.55 -23.60 15.81
C TRP A 57 5.79 -23.90 17.31
N PHE A 58 5.56 -25.15 17.73
CA PHE A 58 5.61 -25.60 19.14
C PHE A 58 4.84 -24.70 20.14
N GLY A 59 3.65 -24.22 19.77
CA GLY A 59 2.77 -23.46 20.66
C GLY A 59 3.09 -21.96 20.79
N VAL A 60 4.10 -21.47 20.08
CA VAL A 60 4.30 -20.04 19.82
C VAL A 60 3.50 -19.66 18.58
N ASP A 61 2.71 -18.58 18.64
CA ASP A 61 2.05 -17.97 17.48
C ASP A 61 2.41 -16.48 17.40
N ARG A 62 2.88 -16.01 16.25
CA ARG A 62 3.29 -14.62 16.00
C ARG A 62 2.60 -14.07 14.77
N LYS A 63 1.71 -13.12 14.97
CA LYS A 63 1.05 -12.35 13.91
C LYS A 63 1.84 -11.08 13.58
N TRP A 64 1.88 -10.70 12.30
CA TRP A 64 2.50 -9.46 11.85
C TRP A 64 1.76 -8.23 12.42
N GLN A 65 2.41 -7.50 13.33
CA GLN A 65 1.89 -6.30 13.97
C GLN A 65 2.34 -5.07 13.18
N ALA A 66 1.44 -4.49 12.37
CA ALA A 66 1.69 -3.24 11.66
C ALA A 66 0.53 -2.28 11.80
N ASN A 67 0.77 -1.03 11.40
CA ASN A 67 -0.34 -0.16 11.08
C ASN A 67 -1.21 -0.80 9.98
N ALA A 68 -2.52 -0.60 10.08
CA ALA A 68 -3.48 -1.01 9.06
C ALA A 68 -4.19 0.20 8.46
N LYS A 69 -4.58 0.10 7.20
CA LYS A 69 -5.58 0.96 6.57
C LYS A 69 -6.70 0.06 6.07
N SER A 70 -7.96 0.51 6.21
CA SER A 70 -9.07 -0.16 5.55
C SER A 70 -9.09 0.17 4.05
N ASP A 71 -9.67 -0.72 3.24
CA ASP A 71 -9.95 -0.51 1.80
C ASP A 71 -10.60 0.84 1.53
N ASP A 72 -11.43 1.27 2.48
CA ASP A 72 -12.21 2.50 2.48
C ASP A 72 -11.37 3.76 2.78
N GLN A 73 -10.36 3.64 3.64
CA GLN A 73 -9.34 4.68 3.85
C GLN A 73 -8.46 4.83 2.61
N ILE A 74 -8.02 3.71 2.02
CA ILE A 74 -7.24 3.69 0.76
C ILE A 74 -8.08 4.29 -0.38
N ARG A 75 -9.39 3.99 -0.45
CA ARG A 75 -10.35 4.54 -1.43
C ARG A 75 -10.51 6.06 -1.32
N ARG A 76 -10.52 6.62 -0.11
CA ARG A 76 -10.57 8.08 0.09
C ARG A 76 -9.24 8.75 -0.26
N GLU A 77 -8.11 8.15 0.13
CA GLU A 77 -6.78 8.66 -0.24
C GLU A 77 -6.55 8.70 -1.75
N LEU A 78 -6.82 7.61 -2.48
CA LEU A 78 -6.68 7.60 -3.95
C LEU A 78 -7.61 8.63 -4.61
N GLY A 79 -8.77 8.88 -4.00
CA GLY A 79 -9.72 9.89 -4.41
C GLY A 79 -9.13 11.30 -4.34
N VAL A 80 -8.62 11.71 -3.18
CA VAL A 80 -7.95 13.01 -2.95
C VAL A 80 -6.67 13.15 -3.80
N ARG A 81 -5.91 12.07 -3.98
CA ARG A 81 -4.54 12.14 -4.53
C ARG A 81 -4.46 12.08 -6.04
N TYR A 82 -5.37 11.34 -6.68
CA TYR A 82 -5.32 11.11 -8.13
C TYR A 82 -6.58 11.57 -8.86
N LEU A 83 -7.75 11.57 -8.21
CA LEU A 83 -9.04 11.71 -8.89
C LEU A 83 -9.70 13.09 -8.72
N SER A 84 -9.38 13.85 -7.66
CA SER A 84 -9.70 15.28 -7.61
C SER A 84 -8.82 16.12 -8.55
N GLU A 85 -9.29 17.32 -8.87
CA GLU A 85 -8.43 18.44 -9.23
C GLU A 85 -7.62 18.83 -7.98
N THR A 86 -6.32 19.10 -8.12
CA THR A 86 -5.46 19.49 -7.00
C THR A 86 -4.46 20.54 -7.46
N GLY A 87 -4.45 21.70 -6.80
CA GLY A 87 -3.54 22.80 -7.08
C GLY A 87 -2.21 22.68 -6.35
N PRO A 88 -1.23 23.57 -6.64
CA PRO A 88 0.08 23.57 -5.98
C PRO A 88 0.06 23.81 -4.46
N ALA A 89 -1.08 24.26 -3.91
CA ALA A 89 -1.28 24.49 -2.48
C ALA A 89 -1.96 23.32 -1.75
N ASP A 90 -2.50 22.33 -2.48
CA ASP A 90 -3.22 21.20 -1.91
C ASP A 90 -2.23 20.12 -1.43
N ALA A 91 -1.67 20.31 -0.24
CA ALA A 91 -0.75 19.36 0.36
C ALA A 91 -1.45 18.07 0.80
N PHE A 92 -1.04 16.93 0.24
CA PHE A 92 -1.51 15.62 0.69
C PHE A 92 -1.17 15.39 2.16
N SER A 93 -2.14 14.89 2.92
CA SER A 93 -2.09 14.86 4.37
C SER A 93 -2.41 13.48 4.94
N ASN A 94 -2.20 13.32 6.24
CA ASN A 94 -2.66 12.13 6.95
C ASN A 94 -4.19 12.06 7.10
N ASN A 95 -4.90 13.17 6.84
CA ASN A 95 -6.35 13.31 6.99
C ASN A 95 -7.12 12.91 5.72
N ASP A 96 -6.45 12.80 4.57
CA ASP A 96 -7.02 12.37 3.28
C ASP A 96 -7.83 11.06 3.40
N ARG A 97 -7.36 10.15 4.27
CA ARG A 97 -8.02 8.87 4.62
C ARG A 97 -9.43 9.00 5.20
N ASN A 98 -9.84 10.21 5.58
CA ASN A 98 -11.14 10.55 6.17
C ASN A 98 -11.95 11.53 5.30
N ALA A 99 -11.49 11.87 4.09
CA ALA A 99 -12.14 12.86 3.23
C ALA A 99 -13.55 12.41 2.78
N GLY A 100 -14.57 13.25 2.99
CA GLY A 100 -15.94 12.99 2.53
C GLY A 100 -16.12 13.20 1.03
N ASP A 101 -15.49 14.23 0.49
CA ASP A 101 -15.62 14.70 -0.91
C ASP A 101 -14.26 14.99 -1.55
N PHE A 102 -14.24 15.13 -2.87
CA PHE A 102 -13.09 15.56 -3.67
C PHE A 102 -12.54 16.91 -3.18
N SER A 103 -11.35 16.92 -2.58
CA SER A 103 -10.82 18.08 -1.83
C SER A 103 -10.71 19.36 -2.68
N GLY A 104 -10.18 19.26 -3.90
CA GLY A 104 -10.18 20.35 -4.90
C GLY A 104 -11.30 20.23 -5.94
N GLY A 105 -12.29 19.36 -5.72
CA GLY A 105 -13.37 19.09 -6.67
C GLY A 105 -13.02 18.09 -7.78
N SER A 106 -13.96 17.87 -8.70
CA SER A 106 -13.78 16.96 -9.85
C SER A 106 -12.91 17.61 -10.93
N LYS A 107 -12.04 16.82 -11.59
CA LYS A 107 -11.15 17.33 -12.65
C LYS A 107 -11.90 18.11 -13.73
N MET A 108 -11.32 19.21 -14.19
CA MET A 108 -11.97 20.11 -15.15
C MET A 108 -12.29 19.43 -16.51
N LEU A 109 -11.46 18.47 -16.94
CA LEU A 109 -11.72 17.70 -18.16
C LEU A 109 -12.85 16.67 -18.00
N TRP A 110 -13.18 16.26 -16.78
CA TRP A 110 -14.15 15.18 -16.47
C TRP A 110 -15.57 15.72 -16.29
N GLN A 111 -15.98 16.56 -17.24
CA GLN A 111 -17.31 17.17 -17.32
C GLN A 111 -17.91 16.91 -18.69
N ASP A 112 -19.23 16.81 -18.80
CA ASP A 112 -19.93 16.77 -20.08
C ASP A 112 -20.00 18.16 -20.74
N ARG A 113 -20.74 18.30 -21.85
CA ARG A 113 -20.90 19.60 -22.55
C ARG A 113 -21.79 20.59 -21.76
N ASN A 114 -22.57 20.11 -20.81
CA ASN A 114 -23.51 20.85 -19.98
C ASN A 114 -22.93 21.16 -18.59
N GLY A 115 -21.62 20.92 -18.37
CA GLY A 115 -20.93 21.12 -17.08
C GLY A 115 -21.21 20.05 -16.02
N GLN A 116 -21.90 18.97 -16.35
CA GLN A 116 -22.17 17.87 -15.42
C GLN A 116 -20.91 17.03 -15.21
N LYS A 117 -20.58 16.78 -13.95
CA LYS A 117 -19.43 15.95 -13.56
C LYS A 117 -19.65 14.50 -13.99
N LEU A 118 -18.65 13.93 -14.65
CA LEU A 118 -18.61 12.52 -15.07
C LEU A 118 -18.19 11.58 -13.93
N LEU A 119 -17.44 12.12 -12.96
CA LEU A 119 -17.14 11.50 -11.66
C LEU A 119 -17.43 12.53 -10.56
N ALA A 120 -18.44 12.30 -9.73
CA ALA A 120 -18.99 13.31 -8.84
C ALA A 120 -18.60 13.08 -7.37
N ASN A 121 -18.57 11.82 -6.91
CA ASN A 121 -18.39 11.47 -5.50
C ASN A 121 -17.41 10.29 -5.34
N TYR A 122 -16.84 10.11 -4.14
CA TYR A 122 -16.03 8.92 -3.86
C TYR A 122 -16.81 7.60 -3.88
N SER A 123 -18.13 7.64 -3.72
CA SER A 123 -19.03 6.46 -3.87
C SER A 123 -19.02 5.87 -5.27
N ASP A 124 -18.65 6.67 -6.27
CA ASP A 124 -18.58 6.28 -7.68
C ASP A 124 -17.29 5.48 -7.96
N ILE A 125 -16.37 5.44 -6.99
CA ILE A 125 -15.18 4.60 -6.98
C ILE A 125 -15.46 3.35 -6.16
N GLN A 126 -15.12 2.18 -6.67
CA GLN A 126 -15.01 0.95 -5.89
C GLN A 126 -13.54 0.55 -5.81
N ASN A 127 -13.09 0.16 -4.62
CA ASN A 127 -11.76 -0.37 -4.35
C ASN A 127 -11.92 -1.71 -3.65
N SER A 128 -11.10 -2.68 -4.03
CA SER A 128 -10.93 -3.92 -3.29
C SER A 128 -9.44 -4.24 -3.25
N VAL A 129 -8.88 -4.35 -2.06
CA VAL A 129 -7.49 -4.77 -1.85
C VAL A 129 -7.45 -6.12 -1.15
N SER A 130 -6.46 -6.94 -1.50
CA SER A 130 -6.22 -8.23 -0.86
C SER A 130 -4.73 -8.47 -0.68
N ASN A 131 -4.41 -9.30 0.31
CA ASN A 131 -3.11 -9.95 0.44
C ASN A 131 -3.35 -11.46 0.47
N SER A 132 -2.65 -12.18 -0.40
CA SER A 132 -2.77 -13.61 -0.60
C SER A 132 -1.40 -14.28 -0.53
N GLN A 133 -1.39 -15.58 -0.25
CA GLN A 133 -0.18 -16.39 -0.29
C GLN A 133 0.48 -16.33 -1.66
N ALA A 134 1.79 -16.09 -1.70
CA ALA A 134 2.54 -16.05 -2.96
C ALA A 134 2.38 -17.37 -3.73
N PRO A 135 2.03 -17.34 -5.04
CA PRO A 135 1.74 -18.55 -5.79
C PRO A 135 3.02 -19.38 -6.04
N GLY A 136 2.95 -20.69 -5.79
CA GLY A 136 4.01 -21.65 -6.10
C GLY A 136 4.57 -22.37 -4.87
N THR A 137 5.82 -22.84 -4.97
CA THR A 137 6.50 -23.61 -3.92
C THR A 137 7.26 -22.76 -2.91
N LEU A 138 7.29 -21.43 -3.08
CA LEU A 138 8.10 -20.53 -2.26
C LEU A 138 7.71 -20.61 -0.78
N ASN A 139 6.42 -20.55 -0.46
CA ASN A 139 5.93 -20.63 0.92
C ASN A 139 6.35 -21.97 1.56
N LYS A 140 6.22 -23.09 0.84
CA LYS A 140 6.66 -24.42 1.35
C LYS A 140 8.15 -24.51 1.71
N ILE A 141 8.99 -23.63 1.16
CA ILE A 141 10.43 -23.54 1.47
C ILE A 141 10.68 -22.50 2.57
N LEU A 142 9.91 -21.42 2.61
CA LEU A 142 10.04 -20.36 3.61
C LEU A 142 9.36 -20.71 4.95
N ASP A 143 8.25 -21.44 4.95
CA ASP A 143 7.48 -21.78 6.15
C ASP A 143 8.35 -22.42 7.25
N PRO A 144 9.21 -23.43 6.99
CA PRO A 144 10.06 -24.01 8.04
C PRO A 144 11.09 -23.01 8.59
N ILE A 145 11.63 -22.14 7.73
CA ILE A 145 12.65 -21.15 8.08
C ILE A 145 12.02 -20.01 8.91
N ALA A 146 10.87 -19.51 8.48
CA ALA A 146 10.10 -18.46 9.15
C ALA A 146 9.59 -18.94 10.52
N ASN A 147 9.06 -20.16 10.59
CA ASN A 147 8.63 -20.79 11.85
C ASN A 147 9.81 -20.96 12.82
N PHE A 148 10.96 -21.45 12.35
CA PHE A 148 12.14 -21.60 13.19
C PHE A 148 12.64 -20.24 13.71
N ALA A 149 12.73 -19.22 12.84
CA ALA A 149 13.13 -17.87 13.24
C ALA A 149 12.13 -17.24 14.25
N ALA A 150 10.83 -17.50 14.11
CA ALA A 150 9.80 -17.07 15.06
C ALA A 150 9.91 -17.75 16.44
N THR A 151 10.43 -18.98 16.53
CA THR A 151 10.71 -19.62 17.83
C THR A 151 11.94 -19.03 18.53
N LEU A 152 12.96 -18.58 17.77
CA LEU A 152 14.19 -18.01 18.33
C LEU A 152 14.07 -16.56 18.81
N GLY A 153 13.10 -15.79 18.31
CA GLY A 153 12.89 -14.41 18.74
C GLY A 153 11.65 -13.76 18.11
N PRO A 154 11.45 -12.44 18.32
CA PRO A 154 10.31 -11.68 17.78
C PRO A 154 10.26 -11.54 16.24
N PHE A 155 11.06 -12.31 15.50
CA PHE A 155 11.02 -12.31 14.05
C PHE A 155 9.73 -12.95 13.54
N THR A 156 9.08 -12.33 12.55
CA THR A 156 7.91 -12.90 11.85
C THR A 156 7.86 -12.38 10.43
N LEU A 157 7.55 -13.24 9.45
CA LEU A 157 7.41 -12.85 8.05
C LEU A 157 5.93 -12.88 7.68
N GLU A 158 5.49 -11.91 6.88
CA GLU A 158 4.20 -12.05 6.21
C GLU A 158 4.34 -13.05 5.05
N MET A 159 3.61 -14.17 5.09
CA MET A 159 3.62 -15.16 4.01
C MET A 159 2.61 -14.80 2.90
N ASN A 160 1.66 -13.90 3.18
CA ASN A 160 0.75 -13.34 2.18
C ASN A 160 1.41 -12.19 1.39
N GLY A 161 2.49 -12.52 0.67
CA GLY A 161 3.28 -11.55 -0.09
C GLY A 161 2.71 -11.14 -1.46
N GLU A 162 1.61 -11.74 -1.92
CA GLU A 162 0.88 -11.31 -3.12
C GLU A 162 -0.14 -10.23 -2.74
N TYR A 163 0.16 -8.97 -3.05
CA TYR A 163 -0.73 -7.84 -2.81
C TYR A 163 -1.46 -7.45 -4.09
N ALA A 164 -2.78 -7.63 -4.13
CA ALA A 164 -3.61 -7.24 -5.27
C ALA A 164 -4.52 -6.06 -4.91
N ALA A 165 -4.74 -5.18 -5.87
CA ALA A 165 -5.72 -4.11 -5.77
C ALA A 165 -6.50 -3.98 -7.07
N THR A 166 -7.83 -3.97 -6.98
CA THR A 166 -8.73 -3.68 -8.09
C THR A 166 -9.47 -2.39 -7.81
N VAL A 167 -9.28 -1.40 -8.68
CA VAL A 167 -10.00 -0.12 -8.62
C VAL A 167 -10.93 -0.02 -9.82
N THR A 168 -12.20 0.27 -9.55
CA THR A 168 -13.23 0.52 -10.55
C THR A 168 -13.74 1.94 -10.44
N ILE A 169 -13.57 2.73 -11.49
CA ILE A 169 -14.15 4.07 -11.63
C ILE A 169 -15.44 3.93 -12.44
N LYS A 170 -16.58 4.25 -11.82
CA LYS A 170 -17.88 4.30 -12.50
C LYS A 170 -18.09 5.68 -13.09
N VAL A 171 -18.21 5.77 -14.40
CA VAL A 171 -18.46 7.03 -15.09
C VAL A 171 -19.97 7.21 -15.25
N LYS A 172 -20.47 8.38 -14.86
CA LYS A 172 -21.87 8.77 -15.04
C LYS A 172 -22.21 8.85 -16.53
N ASP A 173 -23.41 8.39 -16.89
CA ASP A 173 -23.96 8.55 -18.23
C ASP A 173 -23.94 10.03 -18.65
N ILE A 174 -23.51 10.26 -19.90
CA ILE A 174 -23.58 11.57 -20.53
C ILE A 174 -24.94 11.72 -21.18
N ASP A 175 -25.61 12.83 -20.91
CA ASP A 175 -26.92 13.13 -21.48
C ASP A 175 -26.79 13.53 -22.96
N TYR A 176 -27.05 12.56 -23.84
CA TYR A 176 -27.03 12.70 -25.29
C TYR A 176 -28.45 12.71 -25.88
N ASP A 177 -29.35 13.51 -25.31
CA ASP A 177 -30.77 13.50 -25.64
C ASP A 177 -31.14 13.70 -27.14
N HIS A 178 -30.19 14.12 -28.01
CA HIS A 178 -30.54 14.54 -29.37
C HIS A 178 -29.74 14.02 -30.58
N PHE A 179 -28.49 13.51 -30.53
CA PHE A 179 -27.74 13.27 -31.79
C PHE A 179 -26.82 12.04 -31.99
N LEU A 180 -26.08 11.49 -31.01
CA LEU A 180 -25.01 10.50 -31.30
C LEU A 180 -24.93 9.32 -30.30
N ALA A 181 -26.06 8.65 -30.11
CA ALA A 181 -26.27 7.49 -29.24
C ALA A 181 -26.20 7.77 -27.72
N LYS A 182 -27.09 7.09 -27.00
CA LYS A 182 -27.10 7.02 -25.54
C LYS A 182 -25.92 6.15 -25.08
N ALA A 183 -24.78 6.78 -24.83
CA ALA A 183 -23.58 6.08 -24.38
C ALA A 183 -23.86 5.33 -23.07
N SER A 184 -23.50 4.06 -23.04
CA SER A 184 -23.62 3.18 -21.88
C SER A 184 -22.71 3.63 -20.74
N THR A 185 -23.16 3.43 -19.49
CA THR A 185 -22.36 3.53 -18.26
C THR A 185 -20.99 2.88 -18.45
N ALA A 186 -19.95 3.70 -18.57
CA ALA A 186 -18.59 3.23 -18.74
C ALA A 186 -17.97 2.95 -17.36
N ASN A 187 -17.57 1.70 -17.12
CA ASN A 187 -16.88 1.31 -15.90
C ASN A 187 -15.43 0.96 -16.26
N PHE A 188 -14.48 1.74 -15.78
CA PHE A 188 -13.05 1.45 -15.95
C PHE A 188 -12.57 0.68 -14.73
N SER A 189 -12.36 -0.62 -14.89
CA SER A 189 -11.84 -1.50 -13.84
C SER A 189 -10.42 -1.94 -14.20
N GLU A 190 -9.47 -1.66 -13.32
CA GLU A 190 -8.05 -1.97 -13.51
C GLU A 190 -7.51 -2.66 -12.25
N THR A 191 -6.82 -3.79 -12.43
CA THR A 191 -6.23 -4.58 -11.36
C THR A 191 -4.70 -4.52 -11.45
N ASN A 192 -4.04 -4.28 -10.31
CA ASN A 192 -2.59 -4.36 -10.20
C ASN A 192 -2.20 -5.35 -9.10
N VAL A 193 -1.16 -6.15 -9.34
CA VAL A 193 -0.64 -7.15 -8.39
C VAL A 193 0.85 -6.91 -8.16
N LEU A 194 1.28 -6.93 -6.91
CA LEU A 194 2.66 -6.77 -6.48
C LEU A 194 3.06 -7.96 -5.61
N LEU A 195 4.18 -8.62 -5.96
CA LEU A 195 4.82 -9.59 -5.08
C LEU A 195 5.88 -8.86 -4.26
N ALA A 196 5.66 -8.72 -2.95
CA ALA A 196 6.52 -7.97 -2.04
C ALA A 196 6.53 -8.58 -0.63
N ASN A 197 7.44 -8.12 0.22
CA ASN A 197 7.40 -8.41 1.65
C ASN A 197 7.76 -7.14 2.44
N GLY A 198 6.82 -6.66 3.25
CA GLY A 198 6.95 -5.41 4.02
C GLY A 198 7.81 -5.54 5.28
N TRP A 199 8.83 -6.40 5.31
CA TRP A 199 9.58 -6.77 6.52
C TRP A 199 10.20 -5.59 7.31
N SER A 200 10.40 -4.44 6.66
CA SER A 200 10.87 -3.16 7.24
C SER A 200 9.85 -2.01 7.18
N ALA A 201 8.62 -2.24 6.72
CA ALA A 201 7.61 -1.20 6.45
C ALA A 201 7.09 -0.47 7.71
N ASN A 202 7.28 -1.07 8.89
CA ASN A 202 6.88 -0.50 10.19
C ASN A 202 7.86 0.53 10.78
N GLY A 203 8.89 0.92 10.04
CA GLY A 203 9.90 1.89 10.51
C GLY A 203 10.98 1.26 11.41
N PRO A 204 11.80 2.11 12.06
CA PRO A 204 13.04 1.66 12.72
C PRO A 204 12.79 0.99 14.08
N ASP A 205 12.21 1.69 15.05
CA ASP A 205 12.05 1.23 16.44
C ASP A 205 10.70 1.62 17.04
N ASP A 206 9.70 0.75 16.82
CA ASP A 206 8.42 0.79 17.52
C ASP A 206 8.24 -0.54 18.27
N PRO A 207 8.12 -0.54 19.61
CA PRO A 207 7.98 -1.76 20.40
C PRO A 207 6.60 -2.41 20.33
N ALA A 208 5.57 -1.68 19.89
CA ALA A 208 4.21 -2.21 19.70
C ALA A 208 4.01 -2.83 18.31
N LYS A 209 5.03 -2.77 17.43
CA LYS A 209 4.96 -3.24 16.05
C LYS A 209 6.11 -4.17 15.71
N THR A 210 5.91 -4.92 14.64
CA THR A 210 6.95 -5.68 13.92
C THR A 210 7.85 -4.71 13.15
N SER A 211 8.56 -3.83 13.88
CA SER A 211 9.51 -2.84 13.36
C SER A 211 10.87 -3.46 13.06
N THR A 212 11.69 -2.77 12.29
CA THR A 212 12.99 -3.31 11.80
C THR A 212 13.91 -3.72 12.95
N LYS A 213 13.93 -2.96 14.05
CA LYS A 213 14.69 -3.33 15.26
C LYS A 213 14.14 -4.56 15.95
N GLN A 214 12.82 -4.74 16.04
CA GLN A 214 12.23 -5.94 16.67
C GLN A 214 12.50 -7.19 15.83
N GLN A 215 12.36 -7.10 14.50
CA GLN A 215 12.74 -8.17 13.57
C GLN A 215 14.20 -8.59 13.73
N THR A 216 15.11 -7.62 13.67
CA THR A 216 16.56 -7.88 13.72
C THR A 216 17.05 -8.32 15.09
N LYS A 217 16.46 -7.82 16.20
CA LYS A 217 16.72 -8.31 17.56
C LYS A 217 16.58 -9.82 17.65
N GLY A 218 15.54 -10.41 17.09
CA GLY A 218 15.33 -11.87 17.13
C GLY A 218 16.43 -12.68 16.44
N LEU A 219 17.10 -12.11 15.43
CA LEU A 219 18.08 -12.80 14.59
C LEU A 219 19.54 -12.67 15.08
N VAL A 220 19.82 -11.80 16.07
CA VAL A 220 21.16 -11.68 16.64
C VAL A 220 21.40 -12.85 17.61
N PRO A 221 22.48 -13.64 17.50
CA PRO A 221 22.72 -14.82 18.35
C PRO A 221 22.72 -14.60 19.86
N PHE A 222 22.89 -13.34 20.32
CA PHE A 222 22.82 -12.97 21.74
C PHE A 222 21.40 -12.70 22.26
N SER A 223 20.37 -12.68 21.39
CA SER A 223 18.98 -12.40 21.76
C SER A 223 18.38 -13.44 22.71
N ILE A 224 18.81 -14.70 22.60
CA ILE A 224 18.40 -15.78 23.50
C ILE A 224 18.79 -15.51 24.95
N PHE A 225 19.81 -14.68 25.20
CA PHE A 225 20.27 -14.30 26.53
C PHE A 225 19.61 -13.02 27.07
N THR A 226 18.74 -12.36 26.29
CA THR A 226 17.82 -11.34 26.83
C THR A 226 16.55 -11.97 27.42
N ALA A 227 16.43 -13.29 27.44
CA ALA A 227 15.44 -13.99 28.24
C ALA A 227 15.74 -13.77 29.74
N GLU A 228 14.68 -13.60 30.53
CA GLU A 228 14.78 -13.39 31.97
C GLU A 228 14.68 -14.73 32.72
N LEU A 229 15.64 -14.99 33.61
CA LEU A 229 15.57 -16.12 34.54
C LEU A 229 15.27 -15.57 35.93
N GLY A 230 14.02 -15.68 36.39
CA GLY A 230 13.60 -15.14 37.68
C GLY A 230 13.49 -13.60 37.72
N GLY A 231 13.23 -12.95 36.58
CA GLY A 231 13.11 -11.49 36.47
C GLY A 231 14.43 -10.74 36.29
N VAL A 232 15.52 -11.44 36.00
CA VAL A 232 16.84 -10.86 35.69
C VAL A 232 17.28 -11.37 34.30
N PRO A 233 17.72 -10.49 33.37
CA PRO A 233 18.22 -10.91 32.07
C PRO A 233 19.46 -11.82 32.20
N ILE A 234 19.49 -12.95 31.49
CA ILE A 234 20.61 -13.89 31.52
C ILE A 234 21.94 -13.22 31.11
N MET A 235 21.89 -12.18 30.27
CA MET A 235 23.07 -11.38 29.93
C MET A 235 23.72 -10.67 31.13
N GLU A 236 22.97 -10.21 32.15
CA GLU A 236 23.58 -9.57 33.32
C GLU A 236 24.42 -10.59 34.12
N TYR A 237 23.92 -11.83 34.26
CA TYR A 237 24.68 -12.93 34.86
C TYR A 237 25.94 -13.27 34.05
N LEU A 238 25.85 -13.35 32.71
CA LEU A 238 26.99 -13.62 31.84
C LEU A 238 28.03 -12.48 31.85
N GLN A 239 27.59 -11.22 31.76
CA GLN A 239 28.49 -10.07 31.85
C GLN A 239 29.15 -9.99 33.23
N THR A 240 28.42 -10.25 34.31
CA THR A 240 29.00 -10.30 35.67
C THR A 240 30.03 -11.43 35.79
N ALA A 241 29.71 -12.64 35.34
CA ALA A 241 30.63 -13.78 35.42
C ALA A 241 31.89 -13.61 34.55
N VAL A 242 31.77 -13.06 33.35
CA VAL A 242 32.91 -12.85 32.43
C VAL A 242 33.73 -11.62 32.80
N SER A 243 33.11 -10.54 33.33
CA SER A 243 33.84 -9.32 33.71
C SER A 243 34.82 -9.50 34.87
N VAL A 244 34.64 -10.54 35.70
CA VAL A 244 35.63 -10.98 36.70
C VAL A 244 36.98 -11.36 36.05
N PHE A 245 36.96 -11.88 34.82
CA PHE A 245 38.15 -12.33 34.10
C PHE A 245 38.58 -11.38 32.97
N LEU A 246 37.63 -10.63 32.40
CA LEU A 246 37.85 -9.64 31.33
C LEU A 246 37.09 -8.35 31.67
N PRO A 247 37.67 -7.40 32.43
CA PRO A 247 36.96 -6.20 32.88
C PRO A 247 36.50 -5.29 31.72
N GLU A 248 37.13 -5.38 30.56
CA GLU A 248 36.72 -4.68 29.33
C GLU A 248 35.35 -5.16 28.81
N PHE A 249 34.97 -6.41 29.11
CA PHE A 249 33.69 -7.01 28.72
C PHE A 249 32.50 -6.35 29.42
N SER A 250 32.72 -5.69 30.57
CA SER A 250 31.69 -4.88 31.26
C SER A 250 31.27 -3.63 30.47
N LYS A 251 32.09 -3.18 29.51
CA LYS A 251 31.82 -2.00 28.67
C LYS A 251 31.15 -2.36 27.34
N LEU A 252 30.98 -3.65 27.05
CA LEU A 252 30.37 -4.13 25.81
C LEU A 252 28.86 -4.34 25.99
N GLU A 253 28.08 -3.44 25.39
CA GLU A 253 26.63 -3.56 25.26
C GLU A 253 26.27 -4.66 24.22
N LEU A 254 26.44 -5.92 24.62
CA LEU A 254 26.16 -7.10 23.79
C LEU A 254 24.68 -7.13 23.39
N GLY A 255 24.42 -7.33 22.09
CA GLY A 255 23.05 -7.31 21.54
C GLY A 255 22.49 -5.91 21.26
N LYS A 256 23.26 -4.83 21.43
CA LYS A 256 22.85 -3.48 21.04
C LYS A 256 22.67 -3.35 19.53
N ILE A 257 21.50 -2.84 19.13
CA ILE A 257 21.14 -2.51 17.74
C ILE A 257 20.71 -1.05 17.71
N GLU A 258 21.38 -0.22 16.91
CA GLU A 258 21.06 1.19 16.64
C GLU A 258 20.71 1.33 15.15
N PRO A 259 19.43 1.14 14.74
CA PRO A 259 19.05 1.12 13.31
C PRO A 259 19.33 2.44 12.59
N ASP A 260 19.17 3.56 13.30
CA ASP A 260 19.23 4.92 12.75
C ASP A 260 20.66 5.50 12.72
N LYS A 261 21.66 4.75 13.20
CA LYS A 261 23.05 5.22 13.29
C LYS A 261 23.83 4.87 12.03
N VAL A 262 23.74 5.76 11.05
CA VAL A 262 24.51 5.68 9.81
C VAL A 262 25.96 6.13 10.07
N PRO A 263 27.01 5.45 9.51
CA PRO A 263 28.37 5.94 9.61
C PRO A 263 28.53 7.36 9.06
N ALA A 264 29.34 8.20 9.71
CA ALA A 264 29.45 9.63 9.38
C ALA A 264 29.82 9.92 7.90
N ASP A 265 30.59 9.04 7.25
CA ASP A 265 30.96 9.18 5.83
C ASP A 265 29.79 8.92 4.84
N ARG A 266 28.64 8.43 5.34
CA ARG A 266 27.38 8.27 4.58
C ARG A 266 26.41 9.44 4.75
N LEU A 267 26.70 10.37 5.66
CA LEU A 267 25.90 11.58 5.91
C LEU A 267 26.57 12.76 5.18
N LYS A 268 26.31 12.87 3.87
CA LYS A 268 26.77 13.95 2.98
C LYS A 268 25.59 14.46 2.16
#